data_AF-A0A7K2S2A3-F1
#
_entry.id   AF-A0A7K2S2A3-F1
#
_cell.length_a   1.000
_cell.length_b   1.000
_cell.length_c   1.000
_cell.angle_alpha   90.00
_cell.angle_beta   90.00
_cell.angle_gamma   90.00
#
_symmetry.space_group_name_H-M   'P 1'
#
loop_
_entity.id
_entity.type
_entity.pdbx_description
1 polymer ?
#
loop_
_entity_poly.entity_id
_entity_poly.type
_entity_poly.pdbx_seq_one_letter_code
_entity_poly.pdbx_strand_id
1 'polypeptide(L)'
;MPHATAPPATGHRPRWWTELPLIAVVYALYSVGRLLVRGDVSTAVDHGLAILRLEQALHLNAEHPLNRLFTSTPSLGIPADFAYASLHYLVTPAVLIWMFRRRSAAYRAARVWLMNSTLLGLVGFTLMPTCPPRLLDASHGFVDTMAQYSAYGWWGEGASAPRGLSGMTNQYAAMPSLHVGWSIWCGILLWRHGRHPLIRAAGIAYPLLTTVIVMGTANHYFLDAVAGAAVMGVGALLVRPVVRIADRVKAWGAARFTGPAAVLFAGRGEDGRSTVAGSVSAATPPNVSTGCKTSPGERIPGQRTTSADPPGPAVGGTAAGDDADAAASDDAPAAAR
;
A
#
# COMPACT_ATOMS: atom_id res chain seq x y z
N MET A 1 -33.05 -32.88 4.26
CA MET A 1 -31.63 -32.60 4.03
C MET A 1 -31.34 -31.18 4.50
N PRO A 2 -30.75 -30.96 5.68
CA PRO A 2 -30.32 -29.62 6.08
C PRO A 2 -29.11 -29.20 5.26
N HIS A 3 -29.18 -28.04 4.61
CA HIS A 3 -28.04 -27.45 3.89
C HIS A 3 -26.92 -27.16 4.88
N ALA A 4 -25.79 -27.87 4.74
CA ALA A 4 -24.57 -27.59 5.46
C ALA A 4 -24.00 -26.25 4.94
N THR A 5 -24.20 -25.19 5.72
CA THR A 5 -23.55 -23.90 5.49
C THR A 5 -22.05 -24.07 5.76
N ALA A 6 -21.25 -24.07 4.69
CA ALA A 6 -19.79 -24.13 4.82
C ALA A 6 -19.30 -22.95 5.68
N PRO A 7 -18.41 -23.18 6.67
CA PRO A 7 -17.86 -22.10 7.46
C PRO A 7 -17.08 -21.13 6.57
N PRO A 8 -17.15 -19.81 6.83
CA PRO A 8 -16.40 -18.83 6.06
C PRO A 8 -14.90 -19.15 6.13
N ALA A 9 -14.27 -19.33 4.97
CA ALA A 9 -12.84 -19.58 4.87
C ALA A 9 -12.08 -18.52 5.68
N THR A 10 -11.40 -18.95 6.74
CA THR A 10 -10.57 -18.09 7.57
C THR A 10 -9.40 -17.62 6.71
N GLY A 11 -9.51 -16.40 6.17
CA GLY A 11 -8.48 -15.80 5.33
C GLY A 11 -7.14 -15.81 6.06
N HIS A 12 -6.19 -16.60 5.56
CA HIS A 12 -4.83 -16.65 6.07
C HIS A 12 -4.27 -15.22 6.12
N ARG A 13 -3.95 -14.72 7.32
CA ARG A 13 -3.35 -13.39 7.45
C ARG A 13 -1.94 -13.45 6.86
N PRO A 14 -1.62 -12.61 5.86
CA PRO A 14 -0.28 -12.57 5.31
C PRO A 14 0.73 -12.21 6.42
N ARG A 15 1.85 -12.90 6.45
CA ARG A 15 2.89 -12.73 7.46
C ARG A 15 3.80 -11.57 7.04
N TRP A 16 3.91 -10.51 7.85
CA TRP A 16 4.62 -9.28 7.49
C TRP A 16 6.09 -9.53 7.10
N TRP A 17 6.74 -10.53 7.69
CA TRP A 17 8.13 -10.87 7.38
C TRP A 17 8.32 -11.41 5.95
N THR A 18 7.27 -11.85 5.27
CA THR A 18 7.33 -12.25 3.85
C THR A 18 7.51 -11.05 2.91
N GLU A 19 7.36 -9.82 3.42
CA GLU A 19 7.62 -8.59 2.68
C GLU A 19 9.10 -8.23 2.62
N LEU A 20 9.90 -8.60 3.63
CA LEU A 20 11.33 -8.24 3.70
C LEU A 20 12.16 -8.81 2.53
N PRO A 21 12.03 -10.11 2.17
CA PRO A 21 12.74 -10.63 1.01
C PRO A 21 12.30 -9.98 -0.30
N LEU A 22 11.03 -9.57 -0.40
CA LEU A 22 10.51 -8.91 -1.60
C LEU A 22 11.15 -7.54 -1.80
N ILE A 23 11.17 -6.75 -0.73
CA ILE A 23 11.79 -5.42 -0.72
C ILE A 23 13.28 -5.58 -1.07
N ALA A 24 13.97 -6.56 -0.48
CA ALA A 24 15.36 -6.85 -0.78
C ALA A 24 15.58 -7.20 -2.27
N VAL A 25 14.73 -8.03 -2.87
CA VAL A 25 14.81 -8.38 -4.30
C VAL A 25 14.57 -7.17 -5.19
N VAL A 26 13.54 -6.38 -4.92
CA VAL A 26 13.25 -5.16 -5.70
C VAL A 26 14.40 -4.16 -5.58
N TYR A 27 14.94 -3.97 -4.37
CA TYR A 27 16.08 -3.10 -4.13
C TYR A 27 17.35 -3.58 -4.84
N ALA A 28 17.61 -4.90 -4.83
CA ALA A 28 18.72 -5.50 -5.56
C ALA A 28 18.56 -5.30 -7.07
N LEU A 29 17.38 -5.54 -7.62
CA LEU A 29 17.09 -5.33 -9.05
C LEU A 29 17.25 -3.86 -9.44
N TYR A 30 16.75 -2.92 -8.63
CA TYR A 30 16.98 -1.49 -8.84
C TYR A 30 18.46 -1.15 -8.83
N SER A 31 19.22 -1.69 -7.88
CA SER A 31 20.67 -1.49 -7.77
C SER A 31 21.42 -2.03 -8.97
N VAL A 32 21.03 -3.21 -9.48
CA VAL A 32 21.62 -3.80 -10.69
C VAL A 32 21.27 -2.97 -11.93
N GLY A 33 20.01 -2.62 -12.14
CA GLY A 33 19.58 -1.78 -13.27
C GLY A 33 20.34 -0.45 -13.31
N ARG A 34 20.55 0.16 -12.15
CA ARG A 34 21.36 1.37 -12.00
C ARG A 34 22.83 1.19 -12.40
N LEU A 35 23.43 0.04 -12.08
CA LEU A 35 24.81 -0.25 -12.48
C LEU A 35 24.93 -0.45 -13.99
N LEU A 36 23.91 -1.05 -14.62
CA LEU A 36 23.85 -1.28 -16.06
C LEU A 36 23.58 -0.01 -16.88
N VAL A 37 22.86 0.97 -16.32
CA VAL A 37 22.47 2.22 -16.99
C VAL A 37 23.52 3.34 -16.84
N ARG A 38 24.60 3.11 -16.08
CA ARG A 38 25.76 4.02 -16.07
C ARG A 38 26.44 3.97 -17.45
N GLY A 39 25.98 4.79 -18.39
CA GLY A 39 26.39 4.64 -19.78
C GLY A 39 26.46 5.92 -20.56
N ASP A 40 25.35 6.65 -20.74
CA ASP A 40 25.36 7.72 -21.74
C ASP A 40 24.30 8.81 -21.47
N VAL A 41 24.77 9.94 -20.93
CA VAL A 41 23.94 11.14 -20.74
C VAL A 41 23.44 11.69 -22.07
N SER A 42 24.24 11.57 -23.14
CA SER A 42 23.86 12.10 -24.46
C SER A 42 22.67 11.34 -25.04
N THR A 43 22.69 10.00 -25.00
CA THR A 43 21.54 9.16 -25.36
C THR A 43 20.28 9.54 -24.54
N ALA A 44 20.42 9.79 -23.23
CA ALA A 44 19.27 10.16 -22.41
C ALA A 44 18.69 11.54 -22.81
N VAL A 45 19.55 12.51 -23.13
CA VAL A 45 19.14 13.81 -23.66
C VAL A 45 18.44 13.66 -25.00
N ASP A 46 18.98 12.85 -25.92
CA ASP A 46 18.37 12.59 -27.22
C ASP A 46 16.97 11.97 -27.10
N HIS A 47 16.78 11.00 -26.18
CA HIS A 47 15.45 10.46 -25.89
C HIS A 47 14.50 11.52 -25.33
N GLY A 48 14.96 12.37 -24.41
CA GLY A 48 14.15 13.48 -23.86
C GLY A 48 13.72 14.46 -24.96
N LEU A 49 14.66 14.85 -25.84
CA LEU A 49 14.37 15.72 -26.98
C LEU A 49 13.44 15.05 -28.00
N ALA A 50 13.57 13.74 -28.23
CA ALA A 50 12.67 13.00 -29.11
C ALA A 50 11.23 12.99 -28.58
N ILE A 51 11.06 12.78 -27.27
CA ILE A 51 9.75 12.88 -26.61
C ILE A 51 9.18 14.29 -26.74
N LEU A 52 9.98 15.31 -26.44
CA LEU A 52 9.55 16.71 -26.56
C LEU A 52 9.11 17.06 -27.99
N ARG A 53 9.87 16.63 -29.00
CA ARG A 53 9.50 16.82 -30.42
C ARG A 53 8.20 16.09 -30.77
N LEU A 54 7.99 14.89 -30.24
CA LEU A 54 6.76 14.14 -30.44
C LEU A 54 5.56 14.85 -29.80
N GLU A 55 5.70 15.34 -28.57
CA GLU A 55 4.66 16.13 -27.90
C GLU A 55 4.33 17.40 -28.69
N GLN A 56 5.34 18.13 -29.15
CA GLN A 56 5.16 19.30 -30.00
C GLN A 56 4.44 18.96 -31.32
N ALA A 57 4.80 17.84 -31.96
CA ALA A 57 4.13 17.36 -33.17
C ALA A 57 2.67 16.97 -32.92
N LEU A 58 2.34 16.52 -31.71
CA LEU A 58 0.98 16.24 -31.26
C LEU A 58 0.26 17.47 -30.70
N HIS A 59 0.89 18.65 -30.73
CA HIS A 59 0.41 19.88 -30.10
C HIS A 59 0.10 19.76 -28.60
N LEU A 60 0.81 18.86 -27.91
CA LEU A 60 0.82 18.74 -26.47
C LEU A 60 1.88 19.71 -25.92
N ASN A 61 1.44 20.69 -25.13
CA ASN A 61 2.31 21.71 -24.54
C ASN A 61 1.78 22.10 -23.16
N ALA A 62 1.43 21.11 -22.34
CA ALA A 62 0.92 21.35 -21.00
C ALA A 62 2.07 21.60 -20.01
N GLU A 63 3.26 21.08 -20.30
CA GLU A 63 4.46 21.16 -19.47
C GLU A 63 4.95 22.59 -19.31
N HIS A 64 5.14 23.34 -20.41
CA HIS A 64 5.63 24.72 -20.36
C HIS A 64 4.76 25.67 -19.53
N PRO A 65 3.43 25.80 -19.76
CA PRO A 65 2.61 26.69 -18.96
C PRO A 65 2.52 26.26 -17.50
N LEU A 66 2.47 24.96 -17.21
CA LEU A 66 2.49 24.46 -15.83
C LEU A 66 3.82 24.77 -15.14
N ASN A 67 4.94 24.56 -15.82
CA ASN A 67 6.25 24.84 -15.24
C ASN A 67 6.46 26.32 -14.99
N ARG A 68 6.04 27.19 -15.92
CA ARG A 68 6.03 28.64 -15.68
C ARG A 68 5.15 29.04 -14.50
N LEU A 69 3.97 28.43 -14.34
CA LEU A 69 3.09 28.72 -13.20
C LEU A 69 3.79 28.39 -11.87
N PHE A 70 4.45 27.24 -11.79
CA PHE A 70 5.06 26.76 -10.55
C PHE A 70 6.34 27.54 -10.20
N THR A 71 7.10 27.97 -11.19
CA THR A 71 8.32 28.78 -11.01
C THR A 71 8.05 30.26 -10.75
N SER A 72 6.96 30.81 -11.29
CA SER A 72 6.56 32.20 -11.03
C SER A 72 5.76 32.37 -9.74
N THR A 73 5.16 31.29 -9.21
CA THR A 73 4.28 31.31 -8.04
C THR A 73 4.84 30.43 -6.92
N PRO A 74 5.69 30.95 -6.02
CA PRO A 74 6.32 30.17 -4.96
C PRO A 74 5.35 29.43 -4.03
N SER A 75 4.15 29.99 -3.80
CA SER A 75 3.10 29.35 -2.99
C SER A 75 2.52 28.07 -3.62
N LEU A 76 2.73 27.85 -4.91
CA LEU A 76 2.42 26.60 -5.61
C LEU A 76 3.67 25.74 -5.81
N GLY A 77 4.78 26.35 -6.24
CA GLY A 77 6.04 25.66 -6.51
C GLY A 77 6.62 24.95 -5.29
N ILE A 78 6.75 25.64 -4.15
CA ILE A 78 7.36 25.07 -2.94
C ILE A 78 6.55 23.87 -2.42
N PRO A 79 5.22 23.94 -2.21
CA PRO A 79 4.45 22.77 -1.79
C PRO A 79 4.47 21.62 -2.82
N ALA A 80 4.45 21.93 -4.11
CA ALA A 80 4.54 20.92 -5.16
C ALA A 80 5.86 20.15 -5.11
N ASP A 81 6.95 20.87 -4.85
CA ASP A 81 8.29 20.32 -4.70
C ASP A 81 8.37 19.37 -3.49
N PHE A 82 7.83 19.77 -2.33
CA PHE A 82 7.69 18.89 -1.17
C PHE A 82 6.83 17.67 -1.47
N ALA A 83 5.71 17.86 -2.17
CA ALA A 83 4.80 16.79 -2.52
C ALA A 83 5.44 15.78 -3.48
N TYR A 84 6.19 16.25 -4.49
CA TYR A 84 6.99 15.43 -5.38
C TYR A 84 8.02 14.60 -4.60
N ALA A 85 8.77 15.25 -3.70
CA ALA A 85 9.81 14.61 -2.92
C ALA A 85 9.30 13.61 -1.85
N SER A 86 8.04 13.70 -1.41
CA SER A 86 7.55 12.93 -0.24
C SER A 86 6.36 12.01 -0.48
N LEU A 87 5.37 12.41 -1.27
CA LEU A 87 4.06 11.73 -1.26
C LEU A 87 4.16 10.26 -1.64
N HIS A 88 5.01 9.92 -2.62
CA HIS A 88 5.16 8.53 -3.04
C HIS A 88 5.81 7.65 -1.96
N TYR A 89 6.70 8.20 -1.13
CA TYR A 89 7.31 7.52 0.02
C TYR A 89 6.35 7.39 1.23
N LEU A 90 5.32 8.23 1.31
CA LEU A 90 4.37 8.22 2.43
C LEU A 90 3.07 7.51 2.09
N VAL A 91 2.42 7.92 0.99
CA VAL A 91 1.09 7.46 0.58
C VAL A 91 1.14 6.00 0.15
N THR A 92 2.12 5.59 -0.66
CA THR A 92 2.19 4.21 -1.16
C THR A 92 2.33 3.21 0.00
N PRO A 93 3.27 3.39 0.96
CA PRO A 93 3.33 2.51 2.13
C PRO A 93 2.09 2.62 3.02
N ALA A 94 1.51 3.81 3.21
CA ALA A 94 0.29 3.97 4.00
C ALA A 94 -0.88 3.17 3.39
N VAL A 95 -1.07 3.21 2.07
CA VAL A 95 -2.10 2.43 1.37
C VAL A 95 -1.81 0.93 1.48
N LEU A 96 -0.55 0.49 1.35
CA LEU A 96 -0.16 -0.90 1.57
C LEU A 96 -0.49 -1.38 3.00
N ILE A 97 -0.11 -0.60 4.01
CA ILE A 97 -0.38 -0.91 5.43
C ILE A 97 -1.88 -0.94 5.68
N TRP A 98 -2.63 0.01 5.14
CA TRP A 98 -4.08 0.03 5.25
C TRP A 98 -4.72 -1.20 4.60
N MET A 99 -4.29 -1.56 3.39
CA MET A 99 -4.75 -2.77 2.69
C MET A 99 -4.42 -4.03 3.47
N PHE A 100 -3.21 -4.14 4.03
CA PHE A 100 -2.77 -5.26 4.85
C PHE A 100 -3.67 -5.42 6.09
N ARG A 101 -3.96 -4.32 6.80
CA ARG A 101 -4.73 -4.33 8.06
C ARG A 101 -6.23 -4.47 7.86
N ARG A 102 -6.80 -3.84 6.84
CA ARG A 102 -8.26 -3.70 6.67
C ARG A 102 -8.83 -4.50 5.49
N ARG A 103 -7.98 -4.93 4.55
CA ARG A 103 -8.38 -5.55 3.27
C ARG A 103 -7.46 -6.74 2.91
N SER A 104 -7.11 -7.57 3.89
CA SER A 104 -6.15 -8.68 3.75
C SER A 104 -6.46 -9.63 2.58
N ALA A 105 -7.74 -9.86 2.27
CA ALA A 105 -8.16 -10.68 1.13
C ALA A 105 -7.72 -10.11 -0.24
N ALA A 106 -7.68 -8.78 -0.38
CA ALA A 106 -7.26 -8.08 -1.60
C ALA A 106 -5.78 -7.68 -1.58
N TYR A 107 -5.14 -7.69 -0.40
CA TYR A 107 -3.75 -7.25 -0.22
C TYR A 107 -2.77 -7.97 -1.14
N ARG A 108 -2.87 -9.31 -1.25
CA ARG A 108 -1.96 -10.10 -2.11
C ARG A 108 -2.01 -9.63 -3.57
N ALA A 109 -3.21 -9.41 -4.10
CA ALA A 109 -3.39 -8.93 -5.47
C ALA A 109 -2.86 -7.50 -5.65
N ALA A 110 -3.17 -6.61 -4.70
CA ALA A 110 -2.68 -5.24 -4.71
C ALA A 110 -1.15 -5.14 -4.68
N ARG A 111 -0.50 -5.96 -3.85
CA ARG A 111 0.96 -6.06 -3.74
C ARG A 111 1.60 -6.59 -5.03
N VAL A 112 1.07 -7.68 -5.58
CA VAL A 112 1.58 -8.24 -6.86
C VAL A 112 1.42 -7.24 -7.98
N TRP A 113 0.30 -6.53 -8.01
CA TRP A 113 0.08 -5.45 -8.98
C TRP A 113 1.17 -4.38 -8.89
N LEU A 114 1.39 -3.81 -7.70
CA LEU A 114 2.41 -2.79 -7.50
C LEU A 114 3.80 -3.30 -7.92
N MET A 115 4.15 -4.53 -7.51
CA MET A 115 5.45 -5.11 -7.84
C MET A 115 5.62 -5.34 -9.34
N ASN A 116 4.63 -5.91 -10.03
CA ASN A 116 4.69 -6.12 -11.48
C ASN A 116 4.90 -4.79 -12.21
N SER A 117 4.13 -3.76 -11.85
CA SER A 117 4.24 -2.44 -12.46
C SER A 117 5.60 -1.79 -12.19
N THR A 118 6.12 -1.89 -10.97
CA THR A 118 7.44 -1.35 -10.62
C THR A 118 8.57 -2.07 -11.37
N LEU A 119 8.49 -3.39 -11.54
CA LEU A 119 9.47 -4.16 -12.31
C LEU A 119 9.43 -3.78 -13.80
N LEU A 120 8.22 -3.63 -14.37
CA LEU A 120 8.05 -3.15 -15.74
C LEU A 120 8.60 -1.72 -15.91
N GLY A 121 8.37 -0.84 -14.94
CA GLY A 121 8.94 0.51 -14.95
C GLY A 121 10.47 0.49 -14.90
N LEU A 122 11.05 -0.37 -14.06
CA LEU A 122 12.51 -0.54 -13.99
C LEU A 122 13.10 -1.01 -15.33
N VAL A 123 12.44 -1.98 -15.99
CA VAL A 123 12.82 -2.41 -17.35
C VAL A 123 12.73 -1.23 -18.32
N GLY A 124 11.66 -0.43 -18.26
CA GLY A 124 11.50 0.78 -19.08
C GLY A 124 12.67 1.76 -18.91
N PHE A 125 13.04 2.09 -17.68
CA PHE A 125 14.17 2.99 -17.39
C PHE A 125 15.51 2.44 -17.88
N THR A 126 15.69 1.12 -17.85
CA THR A 126 16.92 0.48 -18.34
C THR A 126 17.00 0.47 -19.86
N LEU A 127 15.87 0.29 -20.55
CA LEU A 127 15.85 0.23 -22.01
C LEU A 127 15.77 1.61 -22.68
N MET A 128 15.19 2.59 -22.01
CA MET A 128 15.03 3.95 -22.53
C MET A 128 15.39 4.98 -21.46
N PRO A 129 16.69 5.16 -21.13
CA PRO A 129 17.12 6.24 -20.26
C PRO A 129 16.66 7.57 -20.87
N THR A 130 16.00 8.42 -20.09
CA THR A 130 15.30 9.60 -20.60
C THR A 130 15.61 10.81 -19.72
N CYS A 131 16.13 11.87 -20.35
CA CYS A 131 16.39 13.14 -19.70
C CYS A 131 15.09 13.90 -19.43
N PRO A 132 14.79 14.23 -18.16
CA PRO A 132 13.59 14.98 -17.80
C PRO A 132 13.68 16.45 -18.26
N PRO A 133 12.53 17.13 -18.44
CA PRO A 133 12.51 18.50 -18.96
C PRO A 133 13.40 19.49 -18.18
N ARG A 134 13.45 19.38 -16.85
CA ARG A 134 14.25 20.27 -15.97
C ARG A 134 15.76 20.21 -16.20
N LEU A 135 16.26 19.14 -16.84
CA LEU A 135 17.69 18.94 -17.12
C LEU A 135 18.04 19.24 -18.60
N LEU A 136 17.05 19.62 -19.41
CA LEU A 136 17.32 20.09 -20.78
C LEU A 136 18.02 21.45 -20.77
N ASP A 137 18.67 21.77 -21.87
CA ASP A 137 19.26 23.10 -22.08
C ASP A 137 18.21 24.21 -21.95
N ALA A 138 18.61 25.35 -21.38
CA ALA A 138 17.74 26.48 -21.10
C ALA A 138 17.01 27.03 -22.33
N SER A 139 17.53 26.82 -23.55
CA SER A 139 16.85 27.15 -24.80
C SER A 139 15.47 26.49 -24.98
N HIS A 140 15.21 25.38 -24.28
CA HIS A 140 13.93 24.69 -24.32
C HIS A 140 12.89 25.28 -23.35
N GLY A 141 13.28 26.23 -22.49
CA GLY A 141 12.35 27.01 -21.67
C GLY A 141 11.78 26.29 -20.45
N PHE A 142 12.43 25.24 -19.97
CA PHE A 142 12.12 24.59 -18.70
C PHE A 142 13.02 25.11 -17.58
N VAL A 143 12.47 25.17 -16.37
CA VAL A 143 13.19 25.58 -15.17
C VAL A 143 13.03 24.51 -14.10
N ASP A 144 14.16 24.13 -13.49
CA ASP A 144 14.21 23.17 -12.39
C ASP A 144 13.70 23.83 -11.09
N THR A 145 12.42 23.60 -10.76
CA THR A 145 11.81 24.09 -9.52
C THR A 145 12.53 23.52 -8.29
N MET A 146 12.94 22.25 -8.35
CA MET A 146 13.64 21.59 -7.24
C MET A 146 14.95 22.29 -6.91
N ALA A 147 15.71 22.67 -7.93
CA ALA A 147 16.93 23.46 -7.75
C ALA A 147 16.59 24.88 -7.26
N GLN A 148 15.62 25.55 -7.90
CA GLN A 148 15.20 26.91 -7.58
C GLN A 148 14.75 27.08 -6.12
N TYR A 149 14.00 26.11 -5.58
CA TYR A 149 13.45 26.17 -4.23
C TYR A 149 14.18 25.25 -3.22
N SER A 150 15.35 24.73 -3.59
CA SER A 150 16.17 23.82 -2.75
C SER A 150 16.51 24.39 -1.36
N ALA A 151 16.55 25.72 -1.21
CA ALA A 151 16.77 26.41 0.06
C ALA A 151 15.68 26.10 1.10
N TYR A 152 14.44 25.87 0.68
CA TYR A 152 13.31 25.57 1.56
C TYR A 152 13.18 24.07 1.87
N GLY A 153 13.69 23.20 1.00
CA GLY A 153 13.52 21.75 1.05
C GLY A 153 14.60 20.99 1.80
N TRP A 154 14.32 19.71 2.12
CA TRP A 154 15.36 18.78 2.59
C TRP A 154 16.16 18.14 1.45
N TRP A 155 15.76 18.38 0.20
CA TRP A 155 16.43 17.84 -0.99
C TRP A 155 17.63 18.70 -1.38
N GLY A 156 18.52 18.13 -2.21
CA GLY A 156 19.65 18.86 -2.81
C GLY A 156 19.34 19.31 -4.24
N GLU A 157 20.29 20.00 -4.87
CA GLU A 157 20.18 20.44 -6.28
C GLU A 157 20.06 19.25 -7.27
N GLY A 158 20.55 18.07 -6.88
CA GLY A 158 20.59 16.87 -7.72
C GLY A 158 19.45 15.88 -7.51
N ALA A 159 18.19 16.32 -7.54
CA ALA A 159 16.95 15.54 -7.38
C ALA A 159 16.42 15.37 -5.93
N SER A 160 15.22 14.78 -5.83
CA SER A 160 14.39 14.62 -4.62
C SER A 160 15.00 13.77 -3.49
N ALA A 161 16.24 13.33 -3.63
CA ALA A 161 16.96 12.66 -2.56
C ALA A 161 17.33 13.64 -1.44
N PRO A 162 17.36 13.20 -0.18
CA PRO A 162 17.93 14.00 0.92
C PRO A 162 19.33 14.51 0.56
N ARG A 163 19.68 15.71 1.02
CA ARG A 163 21.01 16.29 0.78
C ARG A 163 22.13 15.27 1.10
N GLY A 164 23.07 15.09 0.18
CA GLY A 164 24.15 14.09 0.28
C GLY A 164 23.81 12.70 -0.30
N LEU A 165 22.56 12.46 -0.71
CA LEU A 165 22.10 11.21 -1.31
C LEU A 165 21.64 11.35 -2.78
N SER A 166 21.90 12.50 -3.42
CA SER A 166 21.57 12.76 -4.85
C SER A 166 22.10 11.64 -5.76
N GLY A 167 23.31 11.16 -5.46
CA GLY A 167 23.95 10.03 -6.13
C GLY A 167 23.26 8.68 -5.95
N MET A 168 22.20 8.54 -5.14
CA MET A 168 21.37 7.31 -4.96
C MET A 168 20.11 7.27 -5.83
N THR A 169 19.77 8.36 -6.51
CA THR A 169 18.66 8.43 -7.48
C THR A 169 19.17 8.43 -8.92
N ASN A 170 18.41 7.89 -9.88
CA ASN A 170 18.73 8.00 -11.31
C ASN A 170 17.99 9.21 -11.89
N GLN A 171 18.71 10.30 -12.18
CA GLN A 171 18.11 11.53 -12.67
C GLN A 171 17.60 11.43 -14.12
N TYR A 172 18.08 10.45 -14.88
CA TYR A 172 17.75 10.18 -16.28
C TYR A 172 16.75 9.03 -16.45
N ALA A 173 15.86 8.85 -15.46
CA ALA A 173 14.82 7.84 -15.46
C ALA A 173 13.42 8.49 -15.51
N ALA A 174 13.20 9.38 -16.47
CA ALA A 174 11.92 10.08 -16.59
C ALA A 174 10.80 9.15 -17.11
N MET A 175 11.04 8.35 -18.16
CA MET A 175 10.01 7.49 -18.75
C MET A 175 10.21 6.01 -18.38
N PRO A 176 9.19 5.29 -17.86
CA PRO A 176 7.81 5.72 -17.53
C PRO A 176 7.69 6.38 -16.14
N SER A 177 6.77 7.33 -15.96
CA SER A 177 6.61 7.99 -14.65
C SER A 177 6.03 7.06 -13.58
N LEU A 178 6.89 6.54 -12.70
CA LEU A 178 6.45 5.73 -11.54
C LEU A 178 5.68 6.56 -10.50
N HIS A 179 5.92 7.86 -10.40
CA HIS A 179 5.12 8.75 -9.56
C HIS A 179 3.64 8.72 -9.97
N VAL A 180 3.38 8.87 -11.27
CA VAL A 180 2.02 8.79 -11.83
C VAL A 180 1.49 7.36 -11.72
N GLY A 181 2.28 6.34 -12.08
CA GLY A 181 1.87 4.95 -11.96
C GLY A 181 1.45 4.57 -10.53
N TRP A 182 2.29 4.81 -9.54
CA TRP A 182 2.02 4.48 -8.13
C TRP A 182 0.86 5.30 -7.54
N SER A 183 0.72 6.57 -7.95
CA SER A 183 -0.42 7.37 -7.52
C SER A 183 -1.75 6.88 -8.11
N ILE A 184 -1.77 6.39 -9.36
CA ILE A 184 -2.92 5.71 -9.96
C ILE A 184 -3.26 4.43 -9.19
N TRP A 185 -2.25 3.63 -8.85
CA TRP A 185 -2.44 2.42 -8.03
C TRP A 185 -3.06 2.76 -6.67
N CYS A 186 -2.51 3.74 -5.97
CA CYS A 186 -3.06 4.22 -4.71
C CYS A 186 -4.51 4.70 -4.91
N GLY A 187 -4.73 5.50 -5.94
CA GLY A 187 -6.02 6.10 -6.27
C GLY A 187 -7.12 5.07 -6.50
N ILE A 188 -6.84 4.06 -7.31
CA ILE A 188 -7.78 2.96 -7.61
C ILE A 188 -8.09 2.17 -6.34
N LEU A 189 -7.10 1.88 -5.49
CA LEU A 189 -7.33 1.15 -4.25
C LEU A 189 -8.16 1.94 -3.24
N LEU A 190 -7.88 3.24 -3.09
CA LEU A 190 -8.66 4.13 -2.23
C LEU A 190 -10.09 4.27 -2.75
N TRP A 191 -10.29 4.44 -4.05
CA TRP A 191 -11.62 4.53 -4.67
C TRP A 191 -12.42 3.23 -4.52
N ARG A 192 -11.80 2.08 -4.82
CA ARG A 192 -12.47 0.77 -4.82
C ARG A 192 -12.74 0.23 -3.41
N HIS A 193 -11.80 0.41 -2.48
CA HIS A 193 -11.86 -0.19 -1.15
C HIS A 193 -12.20 0.83 -0.04
N GLY A 194 -12.24 2.12 -0.36
CA GLY A 194 -12.71 3.18 0.51
C GLY A 194 -14.22 3.12 0.70
N ARG A 195 -14.66 3.22 1.96
CA ARG A 195 -16.08 3.28 2.32
C ARG A 195 -16.61 4.72 2.38
N HIS A 196 -15.77 5.67 2.76
CA HIS A 196 -16.15 7.07 2.91
C HIS A 196 -15.98 7.83 1.59
N PRO A 197 -16.92 8.70 1.19
CA PRO A 197 -16.84 9.47 -0.06
C PRO A 197 -15.56 10.30 -0.15
N LEU A 198 -15.07 10.89 0.96
CA LEU A 198 -13.81 11.64 0.95
C LEU A 198 -12.59 10.77 0.60
N ILE A 199 -12.56 9.50 1.02
CA ILE A 199 -11.47 8.58 0.66
C ILE A 199 -11.50 8.28 -0.84
N ARG A 200 -12.70 8.15 -1.41
CA ARG A 200 -12.88 7.93 -2.85
C ARG A 200 -12.49 9.16 -3.65
N ALA A 201 -12.88 10.36 -3.18
CA ALA A 201 -12.48 11.62 -3.77
C ALA A 201 -10.95 11.79 -3.72
N ALA A 202 -10.32 11.49 -2.58
CA ALA A 202 -8.86 11.48 -2.46
C ALA A 202 -8.21 10.48 -3.44
N GLY A 203 -8.86 9.35 -3.70
CA GLY A 203 -8.42 8.37 -4.70
C GLY A 203 -8.40 8.90 -6.14
N ILE A 204 -9.22 9.91 -6.46
CA ILE A 204 -9.21 10.58 -7.77
C ILE A 204 -8.26 11.78 -7.74
N ALA A 205 -8.32 12.58 -6.67
CA ALA A 205 -7.53 13.80 -6.54
C ALA A 205 -6.02 13.51 -6.51
N TYR A 206 -5.59 12.46 -5.82
CA TYR A 206 -4.17 12.14 -5.66
C TYR A 206 -3.42 11.89 -6.98
N PRO A 207 -3.86 11.00 -7.89
CA PRO A 207 -3.19 10.82 -9.18
C PRO A 207 -3.25 12.05 -10.09
N LEU A 208 -4.36 12.79 -10.09
CA LEU A 208 -4.47 14.03 -10.87
C LEU A 208 -3.48 15.09 -10.36
N LEU A 209 -3.45 15.31 -9.06
CA LEU A 209 -2.53 16.24 -8.42
C LEU A 209 -1.08 15.84 -8.65
N THR A 210 -0.77 14.54 -8.53
CA THR A 210 0.58 14.02 -8.78
C THR A 210 1.01 14.29 -10.23
N THR A 211 0.12 14.08 -11.20
CA THR A 211 0.39 14.34 -12.62
C THR A 211 0.70 15.82 -12.88
N VAL A 212 -0.12 16.72 -12.31
CA VAL A 212 0.11 18.17 -12.42
C VAL A 212 1.44 18.56 -11.76
N ILE A 213 1.75 18.01 -10.59
CA ILE A 213 2.98 18.31 -9.86
C ILE A 213 4.21 17.87 -10.64
N VAL A 214 4.24 16.65 -11.18
CA VAL A 214 5.43 16.16 -11.88
C VAL A 214 5.73 16.93 -13.17
N MET A 215 4.69 17.41 -13.86
CA MET A 215 4.81 18.24 -15.06
C MET A 215 5.19 19.68 -14.68
N GLY A 216 4.52 20.27 -13.69
CA GLY A 216 4.81 21.63 -13.22
C GLY A 216 6.21 21.78 -12.62
N THR A 217 6.75 20.72 -12.01
CA THR A 217 8.13 20.70 -11.51
C THR A 217 9.15 20.29 -12.59
N ALA A 218 8.72 20.15 -13.85
CA ALA A 218 9.54 19.75 -15.00
C ALA A 218 10.29 18.41 -14.79
N ASN A 219 9.76 17.53 -13.95
CA ASN A 219 10.36 16.22 -13.69
C ASN A 219 9.94 15.16 -14.71
N HIS A 220 8.81 15.37 -15.38
CA HIS A 220 8.24 14.43 -16.34
C HIS A 220 7.55 15.16 -17.49
N TYR A 221 7.67 14.61 -18.70
CA TYR A 221 6.82 14.94 -19.84
C TYR A 221 5.40 14.38 -19.66
N PHE A 222 4.42 14.88 -20.40
CA PHE A 222 3.08 14.29 -20.40
C PHE A 222 3.10 12.83 -20.87
N LEU A 223 3.90 12.51 -21.89
CA LEU A 223 4.05 11.14 -22.38
C LEU A 223 4.68 10.21 -21.34
N ASP A 224 5.51 10.72 -20.42
CA ASP A 224 6.00 9.92 -19.28
C ASP A 224 4.85 9.52 -18.36
N ALA A 225 3.91 10.43 -18.11
CA ALA A 225 2.71 10.18 -17.31
C ALA A 225 1.81 9.15 -18.00
N VAL A 226 1.60 9.26 -19.31
CA VAL A 226 0.87 8.27 -20.12
C VAL A 226 1.54 6.90 -20.06
N ALA A 227 2.86 6.84 -20.23
CA ALA A 227 3.63 5.60 -20.13
C ALA A 227 3.54 4.99 -18.72
N GLY A 228 3.59 5.82 -17.67
CA GLY A 228 3.37 5.41 -16.28
C GLY A 228 1.99 4.78 -16.04
N ALA A 229 0.95 5.40 -16.59
CA ALA A 229 -0.41 4.87 -16.54
C ALA A 229 -0.54 3.54 -17.32
N ALA A 230 0.06 3.45 -18.50
CA ALA A 230 0.07 2.25 -19.33
C ALA A 230 0.78 1.09 -18.61
N VAL A 231 1.97 1.32 -18.06
CA VAL A 231 2.72 0.33 -17.27
C VAL A 231 1.91 -0.13 -16.06
N MET A 232 1.23 0.80 -15.37
CA MET A 232 0.36 0.44 -14.25
C MET A 232 -0.83 -0.42 -14.70
N GLY A 233 -1.42 -0.13 -15.87
CA GLY A 233 -2.47 -0.92 -16.49
C GLY A 233 -2.01 -2.33 -16.86
N VAL A 234 -0.86 -2.46 -17.53
CA VAL A 234 -0.27 -3.76 -17.89
C VAL A 234 0.04 -4.58 -16.64
N GLY A 235 0.64 -3.96 -15.61
CA GLY A 235 0.89 -4.63 -14.33
C GLY A 235 -0.38 -5.17 -13.67
N ALA A 236 -1.52 -4.49 -13.84
CA ALA A 236 -2.83 -4.93 -13.36
C ALA A 236 -3.31 -6.19 -14.09
N LEU A 237 -3.17 -6.21 -15.43
CA LEU A 237 -3.53 -7.35 -16.26
C LEU A 237 -2.70 -8.59 -15.92
N LEU A 238 -1.43 -8.40 -15.56
CA LEU A 238 -0.51 -9.46 -15.19
C LEU A 238 -0.75 -10.06 -13.79
N VAL A 239 -1.59 -9.45 -12.94
CA VAL A 239 -1.82 -9.96 -11.57
C VAL A 239 -2.32 -11.40 -11.57
N ARG A 240 -3.36 -11.71 -12.35
CA ARG A 240 -3.96 -13.05 -12.40
C ARG A 240 -2.98 -14.13 -12.86
N PRO A 241 -2.29 -13.99 -14.01
CA PRO A 241 -1.32 -15.00 -14.44
C PRO A 241 -0.15 -15.14 -13.45
N VAL A 242 0.40 -14.03 -12.94
CA VAL A 242 1.52 -14.07 -11.99
C VAL A 242 1.14 -14.78 -10.68
N VAL A 243 -0.04 -14.48 -10.12
CA VAL A 243 -0.52 -15.17 -8.92
C VAL A 243 -0.69 -16.67 -9.15
N ARG A 244 -1.28 -17.08 -10.29
CA ARG A 244 -1.44 -18.50 -10.65
C ARG A 244 -0.11 -19.22 -10.80
N ILE A 245 0.87 -18.58 -11.44
CA ILE A 245 2.21 -19.16 -11.60
C ILE A 245 2.88 -19.30 -10.23
N ALA A 246 2.83 -18.25 -9.40
CA ALA A 246 3.38 -18.30 -8.04
C ALA A 246 2.74 -19.40 -7.18
N ASP A 247 1.42 -19.59 -7.29
CA ASP A 247 0.71 -20.68 -6.59
C ASP A 247 1.15 -22.06 -7.08
N ARG A 248 1.31 -22.25 -8.39
CA ARG A 248 1.83 -23.50 -8.98
C ARG A 248 3.26 -23.80 -8.56
N VAL A 249 4.14 -22.80 -8.60
CA VAL A 249 5.54 -22.94 -8.18
C VAL A 249 5.62 -23.30 -6.70
N LYS A 250 4.79 -22.65 -5.87
CA LYS A 250 4.72 -22.97 -4.43
C LYS A 250 4.19 -24.38 -4.19
N ALA A 251 3.16 -24.81 -4.92
CA ALA A 251 2.60 -26.16 -4.80
C ALA A 251 3.60 -27.23 -5.27
N TRP A 252 4.31 -26.97 -6.38
CA TRP A 252 5.37 -27.85 -6.88
C TRP A 252 6.53 -27.95 -5.88
N GLY A 253 6.98 -26.81 -5.33
CA GLY A 253 8.02 -26.78 -4.30
C GLY A 253 7.59 -27.55 -3.07
N ALA A 254 6.37 -27.33 -2.57
CA ALA A 254 5.83 -28.10 -1.45
C ALA A 254 5.84 -29.60 -1.75
N ALA A 255 5.33 -30.04 -2.90
CA ALA A 255 5.32 -31.45 -3.29
C ALA A 255 6.73 -32.06 -3.42
N ARG A 256 7.73 -31.26 -3.85
CA ARG A 256 9.14 -31.68 -3.96
C ARG A 256 9.80 -31.90 -2.60
N PHE A 257 9.46 -31.06 -1.61
CA PHE A 257 10.02 -31.12 -0.26
C PHE A 257 9.17 -31.95 0.72
N THR A 258 7.93 -32.29 0.36
CA THR A 258 7.07 -33.25 1.07
C THR A 258 6.96 -34.61 0.35
N GLY A 259 8.04 -35.06 -0.31
CA GLY A 259 8.17 -36.45 -0.81
C GLY A 259 8.02 -37.49 0.32
N PRO A 260 7.87 -38.80 0.00
CA PRO A 260 6.89 -39.76 0.53
C PRO A 260 7.07 -40.20 2.00
N ALA A 261 7.35 -39.31 2.94
CA ALA A 261 7.29 -39.63 4.36
C ALA A 261 5.85 -39.89 4.85
N ALA A 262 4.83 -39.37 4.14
CA ALA A 262 3.42 -39.59 4.51
C ALA A 262 2.85 -40.95 4.03
N VAL A 263 3.51 -41.64 3.09
CA VAL A 263 3.05 -42.97 2.61
C VAL A 263 3.71 -44.11 3.38
N LEU A 264 4.88 -43.89 3.99
CA LEU A 264 5.58 -44.91 4.78
C LEU A 264 5.04 -45.10 6.21
N PHE A 265 4.22 -44.17 6.73
CA PHE A 265 3.54 -44.33 8.03
C PHE A 265 2.07 -44.74 7.94
N ALA A 266 1.52 -44.89 6.73
CA ALA A 266 0.18 -45.44 6.52
C ALA A 266 0.19 -46.93 6.10
N GLY A 267 1.36 -47.51 5.84
CA GLY A 267 1.52 -48.90 5.37
C GLY A 267 2.08 -49.88 6.41
N ARG A 268 2.12 -49.54 7.70
CA ARG A 268 2.55 -50.45 8.77
C ARG A 268 1.41 -50.76 9.74
N GLY A 269 0.33 -51.30 9.19
CA GLY A 269 -0.75 -51.93 9.92
C GLY A 269 -1.37 -52.96 9.00
N GLU A 270 -1.25 -54.22 9.39
CA GLU A 270 -1.98 -55.39 8.86
C GLU A 270 -1.43 -56.06 7.59
N ASP A 271 -0.40 -56.89 7.81
CA ASP A 271 -0.31 -58.18 7.13
C ASP A 271 -0.73 -59.29 8.10
N GLY A 272 -1.83 -59.97 7.77
CA GLY A 272 -1.93 -61.43 7.88
C GLY A 272 -2.57 -62.05 9.13
N ARG A 273 -3.89 -62.27 9.10
CA ARG A 273 -4.42 -63.63 9.33
C ARG A 273 -5.82 -63.85 8.73
N SER A 274 -5.83 -64.70 7.70
CA SER A 274 -6.99 -65.41 7.19
C SER A 274 -7.41 -66.49 8.19
N THR A 275 -8.63 -66.44 8.71
CA THR A 275 -9.38 -67.61 9.18
C THR A 275 -10.89 -67.40 9.00
N VAL A 276 -11.44 -68.15 8.03
CA VAL A 276 -12.69 -68.95 8.06
C VAL A 276 -14.01 -68.29 8.49
N ALA A 277 -14.99 -68.46 7.60
CA ALA A 277 -16.40 -68.14 7.74
C ALA A 277 -17.09 -68.73 8.98
N GLY A 278 -18.00 -67.96 9.55
CA GLY A 278 -18.95 -68.40 10.58
C GLY A 278 -20.00 -67.32 10.87
N SER A 279 -21.16 -67.46 10.24
CA SER A 279 -22.36 -66.65 10.44
C SER A 279 -23.02 -66.96 11.79
N VAL A 280 -23.24 -65.99 12.69
CA VAL A 280 -24.42 -65.97 13.58
C VAL A 280 -24.77 -64.53 14.01
N SER A 281 -26.07 -64.35 14.23
CA SER A 281 -26.88 -63.14 14.35
C SER A 281 -26.84 -62.41 15.71
N ALA A 282 -27.19 -61.11 15.64
CA ALA A 282 -27.93 -60.25 16.58
C ALA A 282 -27.83 -60.43 18.10
N ALA A 283 -27.43 -59.36 18.81
CA ALA A 283 -28.16 -58.84 19.97
C ALA A 283 -27.61 -57.47 20.45
N THR A 284 -28.52 -56.55 20.75
CA THR A 284 -28.36 -55.31 21.54
C THR A 284 -29.76 -55.04 22.12
N PRO A 285 -29.99 -54.36 23.28
CA PRO A 285 -29.15 -53.99 24.43
C PRO A 285 -29.74 -54.55 25.76
N PRO A 286 -29.41 -54.01 26.95
CA PRO A 286 -30.38 -53.05 27.49
C PRO A 286 -29.81 -51.81 28.18
N ASN A 287 -30.60 -50.76 28.06
CA ASN A 287 -30.65 -49.54 28.85
C ASN A 287 -31.23 -49.84 30.25
N VAL A 288 -30.60 -49.35 31.32
CA VAL A 288 -31.25 -49.23 32.63
C VAL A 288 -31.00 -47.82 33.17
N SER A 289 -32.01 -46.98 32.99
CA SER A 289 -32.25 -45.75 33.74
C SER A 289 -32.93 -46.04 35.08
N THR A 290 -32.71 -45.12 36.03
CA THR A 290 -33.44 -44.84 37.30
C THR A 290 -32.90 -45.42 38.61
N GLY A 291 -32.77 -44.54 39.62
CA GLY A 291 -32.86 -44.93 41.03
C GLY A 291 -31.89 -44.25 42.00
N CYS A 292 -32.31 -43.13 42.58
CA CYS A 292 -31.69 -42.36 43.67
C CYS A 292 -31.02 -43.16 44.81
N LYS A 293 -29.91 -42.62 45.35
CA LYS A 293 -29.79 -42.23 46.77
C LYS A 293 -28.61 -41.27 46.97
N THR A 294 -28.90 -40.13 47.59
CA THR A 294 -28.00 -39.02 47.92
C THR A 294 -27.14 -39.35 49.15
N SER A 295 -25.85 -39.05 49.10
CA SER A 295 -25.00 -38.89 50.29
C SER A 295 -24.89 -37.41 50.67
N PRO A 296 -24.89 -37.03 51.96
CA PRO A 296 -25.02 -35.65 52.38
C PRO A 296 -23.66 -34.94 52.39
N GLY A 297 -23.65 -33.72 51.87
CA GLY A 297 -22.63 -32.73 52.22
C GLY A 297 -21.45 -32.64 51.27
N GLU A 298 -21.66 -31.97 50.13
CA GLU A 298 -20.59 -31.10 49.63
C GLU A 298 -21.17 -29.86 48.95
N ARG A 299 -20.68 -28.72 49.42
CA ARG A 299 -21.23 -27.39 49.21
C ARG A 299 -20.51 -26.80 48.00
N ILE A 300 -21.15 -26.71 46.84
CA ILE A 300 -20.65 -25.98 45.66
C ILE A 300 -21.25 -24.57 45.67
N PRO A 301 -20.48 -23.49 45.89
CA PRO A 301 -20.99 -22.13 45.84
C PRO A 301 -21.02 -21.58 44.41
N GLY A 302 -22.17 -21.00 44.03
CA GLY A 302 -22.18 -19.81 43.17
C GLY A 302 -22.71 -19.98 41.75
N GLN A 303 -24.01 -20.23 41.57
CA GLN A 303 -24.73 -19.76 40.38
C GLN A 303 -26.17 -19.31 40.70
N ARG A 304 -26.57 -18.25 39.99
CA ARG A 304 -27.88 -17.55 39.88
C ARG A 304 -28.14 -16.44 40.91
N THR A 305 -28.80 -15.32 40.58
CA THR A 305 -29.57 -14.92 39.37
C THR A 305 -29.83 -13.41 39.37
N THR A 306 -30.02 -12.88 38.16
CA THR A 306 -30.66 -11.60 37.85
C THR A 306 -32.18 -11.61 38.08
N SER A 307 -32.71 -10.55 38.70
CA SER A 307 -34.10 -10.05 38.64
C SER A 307 -34.22 -8.91 39.67
N ALA A 308 -34.92 -7.78 39.54
CA ALA A 308 -35.54 -6.98 38.47
C ALA A 308 -36.00 -5.67 39.18
N ASP A 309 -36.02 -4.51 38.49
CA ASP A 309 -36.43 -3.15 38.95
C ASP A 309 -37.97 -3.00 39.23
N PRO A 310 -38.57 -1.77 39.35
CA PRO A 310 -38.61 -0.75 40.43
C PRO A 310 -40.10 -0.40 40.82
N PRO A 311 -40.45 0.66 41.60
CA PRO A 311 -40.65 2.04 41.06
C PRO A 311 -40.37 3.23 42.05
N GLY A 312 -40.29 4.48 41.53
CA GLY A 312 -39.98 5.76 42.23
C GLY A 312 -41.16 6.42 42.97
N PRO A 313 -41.35 7.77 43.03
CA PRO A 313 -40.46 8.93 42.80
C PRO A 313 -40.48 9.98 43.97
N ALA A 314 -39.82 11.14 43.75
CA ALA A 314 -40.17 12.51 44.22
C ALA A 314 -39.25 13.28 45.22
N VAL A 315 -38.64 14.36 44.68
CA VAL A 315 -38.60 15.76 45.20
C VAL A 315 -37.56 16.18 46.27
N GLY A 316 -36.75 17.20 45.91
CA GLY A 316 -36.68 18.45 46.70
C GLY A 316 -35.31 19.05 47.10
N GLY A 317 -34.99 20.24 46.57
CA GLY A 317 -34.16 21.32 47.16
C GLY A 317 -32.64 21.28 46.91
N THR A 318 -31.92 22.19 46.24
CA THR A 318 -31.76 23.68 46.23
C THR A 318 -31.16 24.33 47.49
N ALA A 319 -29.93 24.83 47.35
CA ALA A 319 -29.34 26.12 47.84
C ALA A 319 -27.79 26.03 47.68
N ALA A 320 -27.06 26.92 46.99
CA ALA A 320 -26.79 28.36 47.21
C ALA A 320 -26.17 28.63 48.61
N GLY A 321 -25.13 29.45 48.83
CA GLY A 321 -24.37 30.42 48.04
C GLY A 321 -22.94 30.57 48.63
N ASP A 322 -22.04 31.29 47.97
CA ASP A 322 -21.62 32.69 48.28
C ASP A 322 -20.29 32.64 49.10
N ASP A 323 -19.27 33.49 48.98
CA ASP A 323 -19.08 34.84 48.45
C ASP A 323 -17.55 35.04 48.18
N ALA A 324 -17.18 35.77 47.12
CA ALA A 324 -16.53 37.10 47.11
C ALA A 324 -15.07 37.19 47.60
N ASP A 325 -14.16 37.71 46.76
CA ASP A 325 -13.67 39.09 46.92
C ASP A 325 -12.77 39.58 45.76
N ALA A 326 -12.65 40.90 45.70
CA ALA A 326 -12.39 41.76 44.55
C ALA A 326 -10.93 42.25 44.37
N ALA A 327 -10.78 43.18 43.40
CA ALA A 327 -9.74 44.21 43.17
C ALA A 327 -8.72 43.88 42.04
N ALA A 328 -8.80 44.56 40.87
CA ALA A 328 -8.11 45.83 40.50
C ALA A 328 -6.61 45.58 40.18
N SER A 329 -5.94 46.09 39.14
CA SER A 329 -6.05 47.28 38.30
C SER A 329 -4.97 47.21 37.20
N ASP A 330 -5.18 47.95 36.10
CA ASP A 330 -4.23 48.64 35.21
C ASP A 330 -2.82 48.07 34.95
N ASP A 331 -2.50 47.79 33.68
CA ASP A 331 -1.82 48.75 32.78
C ASP A 331 -1.18 48.02 31.58
N ALA A 332 -1.33 48.61 30.40
CA ALA A 332 -0.57 48.30 29.19
C ALA A 332 0.40 49.47 28.89
N PRO A 333 1.13 49.48 27.76
CA PRO A 333 2.39 48.79 27.50
C PRO A 333 3.56 49.80 27.34
N ALA A 334 4.81 49.31 27.36
CA ALA A 334 5.98 50.10 26.94
C ALA A 334 6.81 49.36 25.89
N ALA A 335 6.90 49.99 24.72
CA ALA A 335 7.88 49.70 23.68
C ALA A 335 9.25 50.30 24.00
N ALA A 336 10.26 49.81 23.27
CA ALA A 336 11.58 50.37 22.95
C ALA A 336 12.78 49.59 23.50
N ARG A 337 13.39 48.77 22.63
CA ARG A 337 14.71 49.05 22.02
C ARG A 337 14.96 48.09 20.86
#